data_AF-A0A7W7GVA6-F1
#
_entry.id   AF-A0A7W7GVA6-F1
#
_cell.length_a   1.000
_cell.length_b   1.000
_cell.length_c   1.000
_cell.angle_alpha   90.00
_cell.angle_beta   90.00
_cell.angle_gamma   90.00
#
_symmetry.space_group_name_H-M   'P 1'
#
loop_
_entity.id
_entity.type
_entity.pdbx_description
1 polymer ?
#
loop_
_entity_poly.entity_id
_entity_poly.type
_entity_poly.pdbx_seq_one_letter_code
_entity_poly.pdbx_strand_id
1 'polypeptide(L)'
;MRVLLLVSAFNGLSQRVWCALRDAGHQVGVLIAENEEQIADGVRAADPELILCPYLKHRVPAGVWQRRRTVILHPGPVGDRGPSALDWAITEGARTWGVTALQAVQEFDAGPIWATRTFSLPAVPPRKSALYAGPVSDAALECALEVVAKAADPAFRPVPAENTPTQTPGARPRPPMRQADRAFDWGESTEAILRRIRAADGAPGVLTEVGGRSAYVYDAHPGVARGARPGTLLSRRQGAVLVATGDGSLWLGHLRTAEGGIKLPATMVLGARLRGVPHTPLGADQEPEAAHTYRQIRYRRSGPVGWLFFDFYNGAMAPGHCRRLLAGLRHAAAQDTRVLVLRGGTEAFSNGIHLNVIEAAPDPAGTAWANIRAINQVCREIVSCTRQVVVAAYAGSAGAGGAMLGLGADVVAARDGIVLNPYYDIGLFGSELHTFALPRRVGADRAQRLIDDKLPVSTAQAVRIGLVDEVGPRHPEAYAQWLGLLAERHADPRTVRKRRAAKARRLAAERVPLDVYETRELAEMSRDIYADRSGFAAARRAFVTKAGTGGTPRRLLLAGNLGPAIGTRPRTGNAGPGDRRAPVTVRPAVPVTA
;
A
#
# COMPACT_ATOMS: atom_id res chain seq x y z
N MET A 1 14.25 23.97 8.07
CA MET A 1 13.69 24.31 6.74
C MET A 1 12.21 24.03 6.69
N ARG A 2 11.48 24.90 5.99
CA ARG A 2 10.07 24.82 5.59
C ARG A 2 9.99 24.20 4.20
N VAL A 3 9.61 22.93 4.14
CA VAL A 3 9.52 22.16 2.89
C VAL A 3 8.06 21.95 2.52
N LEU A 4 7.70 22.26 1.28
CA LEU A 4 6.40 21.94 0.72
C LEU A 4 6.51 20.75 -0.23
N LEU A 5 5.78 19.67 0.07
CA LEU A 5 5.61 18.56 -0.86
C LEU A 5 4.47 18.87 -1.83
N LEU A 6 4.80 19.22 -3.07
CA LEU A 6 3.83 19.41 -4.13
C LEU A 6 3.56 18.07 -4.82
N VAL A 7 2.32 17.57 -4.73
CA VAL A 7 2.00 16.21 -5.17
C VAL A 7 0.65 16.15 -5.89
N SER A 8 0.52 15.24 -6.85
CA SER A 8 -0.79 14.91 -7.45
C SER A 8 -1.62 13.96 -6.58
N ALA A 9 -0.98 13.28 -5.64
CA ALA A 9 -1.64 12.51 -4.58
C ALA A 9 -0.66 12.30 -3.44
N PHE A 10 -1.15 12.26 -2.19
CA PHE A 10 -0.34 11.90 -1.03
C PHE A 10 -0.12 10.38 -0.95
N ASN A 11 0.57 9.85 -1.97
CA ASN A 11 0.82 8.42 -2.19
C ASN A 11 1.91 7.87 -1.25
N GLY A 12 2.22 6.57 -1.37
CA GLY A 12 3.20 5.90 -0.51
C GLY A 12 4.58 6.59 -0.49
N LEU A 13 5.12 7.00 -1.64
CA LEU A 13 6.39 7.72 -1.69
C LEU A 13 6.30 9.08 -0.98
N SER A 14 5.25 9.85 -1.26
CA SER A 14 5.04 11.16 -0.64
C SER A 14 4.91 11.07 0.88
N GLN A 15 4.22 10.04 1.39
CA GLN A 15 4.11 9.77 2.82
C GLN A 15 5.46 9.40 3.44
N ARG A 16 6.27 8.57 2.76
CA ARG A 16 7.61 8.19 3.22
C ARG A 16 8.54 9.40 3.32
N VAL A 17 8.56 10.25 2.29
CA VAL A 17 9.34 11.50 2.27
C VAL A 17 8.86 12.45 3.37
N TRP A 18 7.54 12.62 3.50
CA TRP A 18 6.95 13.47 4.55
C TRP A 18 7.37 13.02 5.96
N CYS A 19 7.26 11.72 6.23
CA CYS A 19 7.66 11.13 7.51
C CYS A 19 9.14 11.37 7.79
N ALA A 20 10.00 10.99 6.86
CA ALA A 20 11.45 11.06 7.06
C ALA A 20 11.96 12.50 7.25
N LEU A 21 11.42 13.46 6.50
CA LEU A 21 11.79 14.86 6.65
C LEU A 21 11.31 15.45 7.99
N ARG A 22 10.14 15.04 8.47
CA ARG A 22 9.66 15.43 9.81
C ARG A 22 10.48 14.80 10.92
N ASP A 23 10.84 13.52 10.79
CA ASP A 23 11.72 12.82 11.73
C ASP A 23 13.11 13.46 11.78
N ALA A 24 13.58 14.05 10.68
CA ALA A 24 14.80 14.85 10.61
C ALA A 24 14.65 16.30 11.14
N GLY A 25 13.47 16.67 11.68
CA GLY A 25 13.24 17.97 12.31
C GLY A 25 12.82 19.11 11.38
N HIS A 26 12.48 18.83 10.11
CA HIS A 26 11.98 19.83 9.18
C HIS A 26 10.48 20.12 9.39
N GLN A 27 10.05 21.33 9.05
CA GLN A 27 8.63 21.66 8.93
C GLN A 27 8.16 21.27 7.54
N VAL A 28 7.26 20.28 7.44
CA VAL A 28 6.85 19.70 6.16
C VAL A 28 5.34 19.78 6.01
N GLY A 29 4.92 20.46 4.95
CA GLY A 29 3.53 20.52 4.50
C GLY A 29 3.36 19.80 3.17
N VAL A 30 2.12 19.50 2.82
CA VAL A 30 1.75 18.92 1.53
C VAL A 30 0.83 19.90 0.82
N LEU A 31 0.95 19.97 -0.49
CA LEU A 31 -0.01 20.60 -1.39
C LEU A 31 -0.43 19.56 -2.43
N ILE A 32 -1.67 19.12 -2.32
CA ILE A 32 -2.38 18.34 -3.33
C ILE A 32 -3.08 19.33 -4.25
N ALA A 33 -2.62 19.41 -5.51
CA ALA A 33 -3.16 20.33 -6.51
C ALA A 33 -3.36 19.60 -7.85
N GLU A 34 -4.42 19.98 -8.55
CA GLU A 34 -4.88 19.34 -9.80
C GLU A 34 -4.70 20.25 -11.03
N ASN A 35 -4.41 21.54 -10.81
CA ASN A 35 -4.21 22.52 -11.88
C ASN A 35 -3.18 23.60 -11.51
N GLU A 36 -2.76 24.41 -12.48
CA GLU A 36 -1.71 25.42 -12.32
C GLU A 36 -2.08 26.53 -11.33
N GLU A 37 -3.35 26.95 -11.30
CA GLU A 37 -3.85 28.00 -10.39
C GLU A 37 -3.74 27.56 -8.93
N GLN A 38 -4.23 26.35 -8.62
CA GLN A 38 -4.12 25.74 -7.29
C GLN A 38 -2.66 25.58 -6.85
N ILE A 39 -1.75 25.27 -7.78
CA ILE A 39 -0.32 25.19 -7.49
C ILE A 39 0.21 26.57 -7.10
N ALA A 40 -0.04 27.60 -7.91
CA ALA A 40 0.45 28.95 -7.66
C ALA A 40 -0.06 29.52 -6.33
N ASP A 41 -1.36 29.36 -6.07
CA ASP A 41 -2.00 29.86 -4.85
C ASP A 41 -1.58 29.10 -3.60
N GLY A 42 -1.55 27.77 -3.67
CA GLY A 42 -1.11 26.93 -2.56
C GLY A 42 0.35 27.17 -2.18
N VAL A 43 1.23 27.36 -3.17
CA VAL A 43 2.64 27.70 -2.93
C VAL A 43 2.77 29.08 -2.30
N ARG A 44 2.05 30.09 -2.81
CA ARG A 44 2.07 31.45 -2.26
C ARG A 44 1.61 31.46 -0.80
N ALA A 45 0.52 30.74 -0.49
CA ALA A 45 -0.03 30.66 0.85
C ALA A 45 0.86 29.88 1.83
N ALA A 46 1.60 28.87 1.35
CA ALA A 46 2.51 28.09 2.18
C ALA A 46 3.84 28.80 2.48
N ASP A 47 4.30 29.68 1.57
CA ASP A 47 5.61 30.34 1.62
C ASP A 47 6.77 29.38 2.00
N PRO A 48 7.07 28.40 1.14
CA PRO A 48 8.13 27.42 1.42
C PRO A 48 9.53 27.95 1.08
N GLU A 49 10.53 27.44 1.81
CA GLU A 49 11.95 27.63 1.47
C GLU A 49 12.38 26.68 0.34
N LEU A 50 11.73 25.52 0.24
CA LEU A 50 11.97 24.51 -0.79
C LEU A 50 10.65 23.83 -1.18
N ILE A 51 10.44 23.64 -2.49
CA ILE A 51 9.39 22.79 -3.03
C ILE A 51 10.03 21.49 -3.50
N LEU A 52 9.50 20.36 -3.01
CA LEU A 52 9.90 19.03 -3.44
C LEU A 52 8.67 18.34 -4.06
N CYS A 53 8.85 17.71 -5.21
CA CYS A 53 7.78 17.04 -5.95
C CYS A 53 8.07 15.54 -6.04
N PRO A 54 7.72 14.72 -5.02
CA PRO A 54 7.95 13.27 -5.06
C PRO A 54 7.06 12.53 -6.07
N TYR A 55 5.90 13.09 -6.40
CA TYR A 55 4.95 12.49 -7.33
C TYR A 55 4.04 13.54 -7.95
N LEU A 56 4.25 13.83 -9.24
CA LEU A 56 3.53 14.87 -9.95
C LEU A 56 3.12 14.39 -11.35
N LYS A 57 1.88 14.68 -11.73
CA LYS A 57 1.35 14.46 -13.09
C LYS A 57 1.25 15.74 -13.91
N HIS A 58 1.16 16.88 -13.23
CA HIS A 58 0.98 18.18 -13.84
C HIS A 58 2.30 18.93 -13.89
N ARG A 59 2.38 19.89 -14.80
CA ARG A 59 3.54 20.78 -14.87
C ARG A 59 3.53 21.77 -13.71
N VAL A 60 4.70 22.09 -13.17
CA VAL A 60 4.83 23.21 -12.23
C VAL A 60 4.86 24.52 -13.04
N PRO A 61 4.03 25.52 -12.72
CA PRO A 61 4.00 26.80 -13.45
C PRO A 61 5.33 27.54 -13.38
N ALA A 62 5.70 28.25 -14.46
CA ALA A 62 6.94 29.04 -14.53
C ALA A 62 7.08 30.05 -13.39
N GLY A 63 6.00 30.75 -13.07
CA GLY A 63 5.99 31.72 -11.96
C GLY A 63 6.31 31.13 -10.60
N VAL A 64 6.18 29.80 -10.42
CA VAL A 64 6.54 29.09 -9.18
C VAL A 64 8.01 28.69 -9.20
N TRP A 65 8.44 27.89 -10.18
CA TRP A 65 9.79 27.32 -10.15
C TRP A 65 10.91 28.34 -10.48
N GLN A 66 10.57 29.47 -11.12
CA GLN A 66 11.52 30.57 -11.30
C GLN A 66 11.77 31.37 -10.01
N ARG A 67 10.82 31.35 -9.07
CA ARG A 67 10.88 32.13 -7.81
C ARG A 67 11.27 31.30 -6.60
N ARG A 68 10.99 30.00 -6.63
CA ARG A 68 11.25 29.07 -5.52
C ARG A 68 12.03 27.87 -6.03
N ARG A 69 13.06 27.46 -5.27
CA ARG A 69 13.81 26.22 -5.55
C ARG A 69 12.81 25.07 -5.56
N THR A 70 12.62 24.49 -6.74
CA THR A 70 11.64 23.43 -6.97
C THR A 70 12.37 22.22 -7.53
N VAL A 71 12.29 21.09 -6.82
CA VAL A 71 12.99 19.86 -7.18
C VAL A 71 11.98 18.75 -7.42
N ILE A 72 12.11 18.07 -8.56
CA ILE A 72 11.25 16.97 -9.00
C ILE A 72 12.01 15.66 -8.83
N LEU A 73 11.38 14.65 -8.22
CA LEU A 73 11.93 13.30 -8.17
C LEU A 73 11.46 12.53 -9.41
N HIS A 74 12.37 12.32 -10.35
CA HIS A 74 12.15 11.53 -11.55
C HIS A 74 12.50 10.06 -11.29
N PRO A 75 11.59 9.09 -11.51
CA PRO A 75 11.85 7.66 -11.31
C PRO A 75 12.69 7.04 -12.46
N GLY A 76 13.71 7.76 -12.90
CA GLY A 76 14.67 7.37 -13.92
C GLY A 76 16.09 7.84 -13.58
N PRO A 77 17.13 7.13 -14.08
CA PRO A 77 18.53 7.53 -13.91
C PRO A 77 18.84 8.80 -14.72
N VAL A 78 20.04 9.35 -14.51
CA VAL A 78 20.57 10.44 -15.32
C VAL A 78 20.49 10.09 -16.82
N GLY A 79 20.01 11.03 -17.63
CA GLY A 79 19.81 10.85 -19.07
C GLY A 79 18.43 10.30 -19.46
N ASP A 80 17.70 9.65 -18.55
CA ASP A 80 16.31 9.25 -18.79
C ASP A 80 15.37 10.45 -18.62
N ARG A 81 14.42 10.60 -19.55
CA ARG A 81 13.39 11.65 -19.51
C ARG A 81 12.04 11.09 -19.96
N GLY A 82 10.96 11.58 -19.37
CA GLY A 82 9.60 11.30 -19.82
C GLY A 82 8.75 10.50 -18.83
N PRO A 83 7.42 10.50 -19.01
CA PRO A 83 6.47 10.10 -17.96
C PRO A 83 6.30 8.58 -17.78
N SER A 84 6.99 7.76 -18.57
CA SER A 84 6.86 6.29 -18.58
C SER A 84 8.19 5.58 -18.31
N ALA A 85 9.10 6.22 -17.57
CA ALA A 85 10.44 5.74 -17.23
C ALA A 85 10.46 4.26 -16.78
N LEU A 86 9.68 3.91 -15.76
CA LEU A 86 9.64 2.53 -15.23
C LEU A 86 8.98 1.54 -16.19
N ASP A 87 7.99 1.98 -16.96
CA ASP A 87 7.34 1.15 -17.96
C ASP A 87 8.36 0.72 -19.03
N TRP A 88 9.15 1.66 -19.54
CA TRP A 88 10.22 1.38 -20.50
C TRP A 88 11.33 0.53 -19.89
N ALA A 89 11.78 0.83 -18.66
CA ALA A 89 12.82 0.06 -18.00
C ALA A 89 12.45 -1.43 -17.87
N ILE A 90 11.21 -1.72 -17.50
CA ILE A 90 10.72 -3.10 -17.38
C ILE A 90 10.57 -3.74 -18.77
N THR A 91 9.93 -3.05 -19.72
CA THR A 91 9.70 -3.56 -21.10
C THR A 91 10.99 -3.82 -21.87
N GLU A 92 12.02 -2.98 -21.71
CA GLU A 92 13.33 -3.13 -22.34
C GLU A 92 14.25 -4.11 -21.58
N GLY A 93 13.82 -4.64 -20.43
CA GLY A 93 14.60 -5.60 -19.67
C GLY A 93 15.87 -5.02 -19.04
N ALA A 94 15.83 -3.75 -18.61
CA ALA A 94 16.95 -3.10 -17.95
C ALA A 94 17.45 -3.90 -16.73
N ARG A 95 18.77 -3.97 -16.54
CA ARG A 95 19.42 -4.65 -15.40
C ARG A 95 19.81 -3.70 -14.28
N THR A 96 19.96 -2.42 -14.61
CA THR A 96 20.24 -1.33 -13.68
C THR A 96 19.28 -0.20 -14.01
N TRP A 97 18.78 0.47 -12.97
CA TRP A 97 17.95 1.66 -13.10
C TRP A 97 18.34 2.69 -12.04
N GLY A 98 17.55 3.76 -11.91
CA GLY A 98 17.84 4.79 -10.92
C GLY A 98 16.71 5.78 -10.71
N VAL A 99 17.00 6.74 -9.84
CA VAL A 99 16.16 7.92 -9.54
C VAL A 99 17.03 9.15 -9.60
N THR A 100 16.48 10.25 -10.12
CA THR A 100 17.19 11.53 -10.23
C THR A 100 16.32 12.64 -9.65
N ALA A 101 16.90 13.44 -8.76
CA ALA A 101 16.31 14.68 -8.27
C ALA A 101 16.76 15.84 -9.16
N LEU A 102 15.82 16.44 -9.89
CA LEU A 102 16.06 17.43 -10.93
C LEU A 102 15.46 18.77 -10.52
N GLN A 103 16.15 19.87 -10.76
CA GLN A 103 15.55 21.19 -10.63
C GLN A 103 14.49 21.37 -11.73
N ALA A 104 13.32 21.91 -11.39
CA ALA A 104 12.31 22.24 -12.39
C ALA A 104 12.81 23.35 -13.32
N VAL A 105 12.69 23.11 -14.63
CA VAL A 105 12.99 24.06 -15.72
C VAL A 105 11.87 24.00 -16.75
N GLN A 106 12.00 24.78 -17.84
CA GLN A 106 10.99 24.80 -18.89
C GLN A 106 10.79 23.43 -19.56
N GLU A 107 11.89 22.76 -19.91
CA GLU A 107 11.91 21.44 -20.54
C GLU A 107 11.73 20.31 -19.51
N PHE A 108 10.96 19.27 -19.86
CA PHE A 108 10.69 18.14 -18.97
C PHE A 108 11.94 17.33 -18.67
N ASP A 109 12.15 17.04 -17.38
CA ASP A 109 13.22 16.19 -16.85
C ASP A 109 14.64 16.57 -17.35
N ALA A 110 14.84 17.84 -17.71
CA ALA A 110 16.08 18.34 -18.30
C ALA A 110 16.90 19.26 -17.38
N GLY A 111 16.36 19.57 -16.20
CA GLY A 111 16.98 20.54 -15.31
C GLY A 111 18.23 20.02 -14.60
N PRO A 112 19.01 20.93 -13.98
CA PRO A 112 20.18 20.58 -13.19
C PRO A 112 19.90 19.53 -12.12
N ILE A 113 20.85 18.62 -11.93
CA ILE A 113 20.77 17.47 -11.03
C ILE A 113 21.23 17.87 -9.63
N TRP A 114 20.37 17.57 -8.66
CA TRP A 114 20.64 17.75 -7.25
C TRP A 114 21.20 16.48 -6.60
N ALA A 115 20.63 15.33 -6.93
CA ALA A 115 21.02 14.03 -6.39
C ALA A 115 20.58 12.93 -7.35
N THR A 116 21.30 11.81 -7.35
CA THR A 116 20.90 10.61 -8.09
C THR A 116 21.29 9.36 -7.32
N ARG A 117 20.56 8.27 -7.54
CA ARG A 117 20.84 6.94 -7.00
C ARG A 117 20.56 5.90 -8.07
N THR A 118 21.45 4.92 -8.18
CA THR A 118 21.28 3.76 -9.06
C THR A 118 21.03 2.50 -8.23
N PHE A 119 20.34 1.52 -8.82
CA PHE A 119 20.09 0.23 -8.19
C PHE A 119 19.91 -0.86 -9.24
N SER A 120 20.18 -2.10 -8.86
CA SER A 120 19.97 -3.27 -9.71
C SER A 120 18.49 -3.64 -9.81
N LEU A 121 18.07 -4.07 -10.99
CA LEU A 121 16.78 -4.68 -11.23
C LEU A 121 16.88 -6.20 -11.15
N PRO A 122 15.85 -6.90 -10.60
CA PRO A 122 15.88 -8.34 -10.46
C PRO A 122 15.91 -9.04 -11.82
N ALA A 123 16.44 -10.27 -11.85
CA ALA A 123 16.54 -11.06 -13.07
C ALA A 123 15.15 -11.34 -13.70
N VAL A 124 14.19 -11.65 -12.84
CA VAL A 124 12.77 -11.81 -13.19
C VAL A 124 12.12 -10.42 -13.26
N PRO A 125 11.41 -10.07 -14.36
CA PRO A 125 10.79 -8.75 -14.51
C PRO A 125 9.89 -8.41 -13.31
N PRO A 126 10.10 -7.31 -12.56
CA PRO A 126 9.27 -6.96 -11.43
C PRO A 126 7.94 -6.36 -11.89
N ARG A 127 6.88 -6.47 -11.07
CA ARG A 127 5.68 -5.63 -11.25
C ARG A 127 6.10 -4.17 -11.07
N LYS A 128 5.59 -3.25 -11.90
CA LYS A 128 5.90 -1.82 -11.77
C LYS A 128 5.52 -1.26 -10.40
N SER A 129 4.38 -1.66 -9.85
CA SER A 129 3.98 -1.27 -8.48
C SER A 129 5.00 -1.69 -7.43
N ALA A 130 5.53 -2.91 -7.54
CA ALA A 130 6.54 -3.46 -6.64
C ALA A 130 7.86 -2.70 -6.72
N LEU A 131 8.29 -2.44 -7.96
CA LEU A 131 9.51 -1.67 -8.22
C LEU A 131 9.38 -0.24 -7.67
N TYR A 132 8.23 0.40 -7.90
CA TYR A 132 7.95 1.74 -7.40
C TYR A 132 7.94 1.79 -5.86
N ALA A 133 7.21 0.88 -5.21
CA ALA A 133 7.06 0.84 -3.75
C ALA A 133 8.32 0.39 -3.00
N GLY A 134 9.21 -0.34 -3.68
CA GLY A 134 10.50 -0.82 -3.14
C GLY A 134 11.68 0.05 -3.60
N PRO A 135 12.59 -0.45 -4.45
CA PRO A 135 13.87 0.20 -4.75
C PRO A 135 13.75 1.65 -5.23
N VAL A 136 12.75 1.98 -6.07
CA VAL A 136 12.55 3.35 -6.55
C VAL A 136 12.23 4.30 -5.39
N SER A 137 11.31 3.92 -4.51
CA SER A 137 10.95 4.77 -3.36
C SER A 137 12.08 4.86 -2.33
N ASP A 138 12.89 3.80 -2.18
CA ASP A 138 14.08 3.82 -1.31
C ASP A 138 15.12 4.82 -1.84
N ALA A 139 15.46 4.74 -3.13
CA ALA A 139 16.36 5.66 -3.82
C ALA A 139 15.83 7.11 -3.83
N ALA A 140 14.53 7.30 -4.09
CA ALA A 140 13.89 8.61 -4.08
C ALA A 140 13.90 9.26 -2.70
N LEU A 141 13.73 8.47 -1.64
CA LEU A 141 13.82 8.96 -0.26
C LEU A 141 15.25 9.44 0.07
N GLU A 142 16.27 8.70 -0.33
CA GLU A 142 17.67 9.13 -0.17
C GLU A 142 17.97 10.42 -0.93
N CYS A 143 17.53 10.51 -2.19
CA CYS A 143 17.63 11.73 -2.97
C CYS A 143 16.90 12.91 -2.30
N ALA A 144 15.70 12.69 -1.75
CA ALA A 144 14.93 13.74 -1.06
C ALA A 144 15.66 14.29 0.16
N LEU A 145 16.24 13.41 1.00
CA LEU A 145 17.03 13.82 2.16
C LEU A 145 18.27 14.61 1.75
N GLU A 146 18.99 14.15 0.72
CA GLU A 146 20.16 14.84 0.19
C GLU A 146 19.81 16.20 -0.41
N VAL A 147 18.70 16.31 -1.14
CA VAL A 147 18.17 17.58 -1.68
C VAL A 147 17.93 18.57 -0.56
N VAL A 148 17.25 18.16 0.52
CA VAL A 148 16.95 19.07 1.63
C VAL A 148 18.23 19.50 2.35
N ALA A 149 19.18 18.58 2.57
CA ALA A 149 20.49 18.90 3.14
C ALA A 149 21.26 19.92 2.29
N LYS A 150 21.29 19.73 0.96
CA LYS A 150 21.91 20.67 0.00
C LYS A 150 21.16 21.99 -0.08
N ALA A 151 19.84 21.98 0.08
CA ALA A 151 19.02 23.19 0.00
C ALA A 151 19.21 24.10 1.22
N ALA A 152 19.66 23.54 2.36
CA ALA A 152 19.97 24.30 3.56
C ALA A 152 21.16 25.26 3.36
N ASP A 153 22.03 24.98 2.37
CA ASP A 153 23.04 25.91 1.90
C ASP A 153 22.47 26.79 0.76
N PRO A 154 22.34 28.11 0.96
CA PRO A 154 21.92 29.03 -0.10
C PRO A 154 22.94 29.17 -1.25
N ALA A 155 24.22 28.85 -0.99
CA ALA A 155 25.29 28.92 -2.00
C ALA A 155 25.32 27.67 -2.89
N PHE A 156 24.73 26.55 -2.46
CA PHE A 156 24.70 25.33 -3.26
C PHE A 156 24.10 25.57 -4.65
N ARG A 157 24.74 25.03 -5.68
CA ARG A 157 24.25 25.02 -7.06
C ARG A 157 24.20 23.57 -7.56
N PRO A 158 23.06 23.11 -8.11
CA PRO A 158 22.97 21.80 -8.73
C PRO A 158 23.84 21.71 -9.99
N VAL A 159 24.24 20.49 -10.33
CA VAL A 159 25.13 20.24 -11.49
C VAL A 159 24.29 20.25 -12.77
N PRO A 160 24.67 20.96 -13.84
CA PRO A 160 23.98 20.85 -15.13
C PRO A 160 23.87 19.39 -15.61
N ALA A 161 22.76 19.04 -16.24
CA ALA A 161 22.46 17.65 -16.59
C ALA A 161 23.50 17.09 -17.59
N GLU A 162 23.94 17.93 -18.53
CA GLU A 162 24.99 17.66 -19.51
C GLU A 162 26.37 17.39 -18.90
N ASN A 163 26.61 17.89 -17.68
CA ASN A 163 27.87 17.72 -16.96
C ASN A 163 27.84 16.53 -15.99
N THR A 164 26.72 15.80 -15.92
CA THR A 164 26.57 14.64 -15.03
C THR A 164 26.69 13.36 -15.84
N PRO A 165 27.66 12.47 -15.54
CA PRO A 165 27.84 11.23 -16.28
C PRO A 165 26.63 10.29 -16.20
N THR A 166 26.19 9.77 -17.33
CA THR A 166 25.18 8.71 -17.40
C THR A 166 25.79 7.37 -16.99
N GLN A 167 25.42 6.89 -15.81
CA GLN A 167 25.92 5.61 -15.27
C GLN A 167 25.08 4.40 -15.67
N THR A 168 23.87 4.62 -16.19
CA THR A 168 22.93 3.54 -16.53
C THR A 168 22.88 3.33 -18.05
N PRO A 169 23.29 2.14 -18.54
CA PRO A 169 23.24 1.83 -19.96
C PRO A 169 21.84 2.00 -20.56
N GLY A 170 21.76 2.65 -21.73
CA GLY A 170 20.50 2.85 -22.45
C GLY A 170 19.57 3.91 -21.87
N ALA A 171 19.97 4.66 -20.84
CA ALA A 171 19.24 5.83 -20.36
C ALA A 171 19.22 6.92 -21.45
N ARG A 172 18.01 7.34 -21.84
CA ARG A 172 17.76 8.31 -22.91
C ARG A 172 16.37 8.92 -22.73
N PRO A 173 16.06 10.05 -23.38
CA PRO A 173 14.69 10.55 -23.46
C PRO A 173 13.77 9.54 -24.14
N ARG A 174 12.57 9.31 -23.58
CA ARG A 174 11.59 8.36 -24.11
C ARG A 174 10.19 8.98 -24.18
N PRO A 175 9.39 8.62 -25.21
CA PRO A 175 8.02 9.11 -25.30
C PRO A 175 7.12 8.47 -24.22
N PRO A 176 5.94 9.05 -23.95
CA PRO A 176 4.92 8.36 -23.16
C PRO A 176 4.56 7.02 -23.80
N MET A 177 4.55 5.93 -23.01
CA MET A 177 4.24 4.59 -23.52
C MET A 177 2.73 4.42 -23.72
N ARG A 178 2.32 4.18 -24.96
CA ARG A 178 0.93 4.00 -25.41
C ARG A 178 0.49 2.54 -25.29
N GLN A 179 -0.80 2.26 -25.51
CA GLN A 179 -1.29 0.88 -25.56
C GLN A 179 -0.71 0.10 -26.74
N ALA A 180 -0.44 0.76 -27.87
CA ALA A 180 0.19 0.12 -29.03
C ALA A 180 1.58 -0.46 -28.68
N ASP A 181 2.35 0.25 -27.85
CA ASP A 181 3.67 -0.19 -27.37
C ASP A 181 3.58 -1.37 -26.37
N ARG A 182 2.41 -1.58 -25.77
CA ARG A 182 2.14 -2.61 -24.76
C ARG A 182 1.48 -3.86 -25.35
N ALA A 183 0.98 -3.75 -26.58
CA ALA A 183 0.25 -4.82 -27.24
C ALA A 183 1.12 -6.06 -27.40
N PHE A 184 0.47 -7.21 -27.38
CA PHE A 184 1.11 -8.50 -27.60
C PHE A 184 0.11 -9.49 -28.21
N ASP A 185 0.64 -10.49 -28.91
CA ASP A 185 -0.10 -11.68 -29.29
C ASP A 185 0.11 -12.78 -28.24
N TRP A 186 -0.94 -13.55 -27.93
CA TRP A 186 -0.82 -14.63 -26.94
C TRP A 186 0.18 -15.72 -27.38
N GLY A 187 0.45 -15.86 -28.68
CA GLY A 187 1.45 -16.76 -29.25
C GLY A 187 2.90 -16.32 -29.05
N GLU A 188 3.15 -15.13 -28.49
CA GLU A 188 4.49 -14.73 -28.06
C GLU A 188 4.96 -15.50 -26.82
N SER A 189 6.26 -15.41 -26.51
CA SER A 189 6.83 -16.09 -25.34
C SER A 189 6.22 -15.59 -24.02
N THR A 190 6.10 -16.50 -23.06
CA THR A 190 5.62 -16.23 -21.70
C THR A 190 6.36 -15.05 -21.09
N GLU A 191 7.68 -14.98 -21.28
CA GLU A 191 8.52 -13.95 -20.71
C GLU A 191 8.22 -12.55 -21.31
N ALA A 192 8.05 -12.46 -22.63
CA ALA A 192 7.74 -11.21 -23.32
C ALA A 192 6.38 -10.66 -22.87
N ILE A 193 5.36 -11.52 -22.84
CA ILE A 193 4.01 -11.16 -22.39
C ILE A 193 4.04 -10.73 -20.91
N LEU A 194 4.69 -11.52 -20.05
CA LEU A 194 4.83 -11.23 -18.62
C LEU A 194 5.45 -9.84 -18.40
N ARG A 195 6.51 -9.52 -19.14
CA ARG A 195 7.24 -8.26 -19.03
C ARG A 195 6.34 -7.07 -19.38
N ARG A 196 5.58 -7.14 -20.48
CA ARG A 196 4.63 -6.07 -20.88
C ARG A 196 3.51 -5.88 -19.85
N ILE A 197 2.94 -6.99 -19.35
CA ILE A 197 1.88 -6.91 -18.31
C ILE A 197 2.44 -6.30 -17.03
N ARG A 198 3.62 -6.74 -16.59
CA ARG A 198 4.25 -6.24 -15.35
C ARG A 198 4.69 -4.78 -15.45
N ALA A 199 5.12 -4.31 -16.61
CA ALA A 199 5.42 -2.90 -16.88
C ALA A 199 4.18 -2.00 -16.75
N ALA A 200 2.99 -2.53 -17.02
CA ALA A 200 1.72 -1.81 -16.89
C ALA A 200 0.98 -2.11 -15.56
N ASP A 201 1.56 -2.90 -14.66
CA ASP A 201 0.94 -3.28 -13.39
C ASP A 201 0.77 -2.04 -12.47
N GLY A 202 -0.31 -2.03 -11.69
CA GLY A 202 -0.82 -0.87 -10.98
C GLY A 202 -1.66 0.01 -11.90
N ALA A 203 -1.04 0.57 -12.94
CA ALA A 203 -1.65 1.35 -14.01
C ALA A 203 -0.70 1.46 -15.22
N PRO A 204 -1.18 1.54 -16.48
CA PRO A 204 -2.58 1.58 -16.90
C PRO A 204 -3.22 0.19 -17.12
N GLY A 205 -2.45 -0.89 -16.97
CA GLY A 205 -2.78 -2.23 -17.47
C GLY A 205 -2.51 -2.37 -18.97
N VAL A 206 -2.46 -3.61 -19.45
CA VAL A 206 -2.33 -3.91 -20.89
C VAL A 206 -3.69 -4.34 -21.43
N LEU A 207 -4.19 -3.65 -22.46
CA LEU A 207 -5.43 -4.02 -23.13
C LEU A 207 -5.21 -5.26 -24.01
N THR A 208 -5.97 -6.31 -23.78
CA THR A 208 -5.97 -7.54 -24.57
C THR A 208 -7.29 -8.29 -24.41
N GLU A 209 -7.48 -9.36 -25.16
CA GLU A 209 -8.63 -10.26 -25.00
C GLU A 209 -8.29 -11.40 -24.04
N VAL A 210 -9.17 -11.64 -23.05
CA VAL A 210 -9.11 -12.79 -22.15
C VAL A 210 -10.47 -13.45 -22.08
N GLY A 211 -10.58 -14.71 -22.48
CA GLY A 211 -11.84 -15.47 -22.43
C GLY A 211 -12.99 -14.81 -23.20
N GLY A 212 -12.73 -14.27 -24.40
CA GLY A 212 -13.74 -13.57 -25.20
C GLY A 212 -14.18 -12.23 -24.61
N ARG A 213 -13.33 -11.56 -23.83
CA ARG A 213 -13.60 -10.24 -23.26
C ARG A 213 -12.38 -9.34 -23.39
N SER A 214 -12.58 -8.15 -23.96
CA SER A 214 -11.57 -7.10 -23.98
C SER A 214 -11.39 -6.50 -22.58
N ALA A 215 -10.17 -6.55 -22.05
CA ALA A 215 -9.86 -6.10 -20.71
C ALA A 215 -8.40 -5.65 -20.57
N TYR A 216 -8.17 -4.71 -19.66
CA TYR A 216 -6.86 -4.40 -19.14
C TYR A 216 -6.44 -5.48 -18.15
N VAL A 217 -5.30 -6.12 -18.38
CA VAL A 217 -4.74 -7.19 -17.53
C VAL A 217 -3.71 -6.64 -16.53
N TYR A 218 -3.67 -7.25 -15.34
CA TYR A 218 -2.77 -6.92 -14.24
C TYR A 218 -2.41 -8.19 -13.45
N ASP A 219 -1.44 -8.08 -12.54
CA ASP A 219 -1.09 -9.09 -11.56
C ASP A 219 -0.71 -10.43 -12.21
N ALA A 220 0.24 -10.34 -13.16
CA ALA A 220 0.71 -11.50 -13.92
C ALA A 220 1.82 -12.28 -13.19
N HIS A 221 1.65 -13.60 -13.14
CA HIS A 221 2.59 -14.55 -12.54
C HIS A 221 2.85 -15.75 -13.48
N PRO A 222 4.06 -16.31 -13.49
CA PRO A 222 4.36 -17.51 -14.28
C PRO A 222 3.43 -18.68 -13.94
N GLY A 223 2.99 -19.39 -14.98
CA GLY A 223 2.36 -20.71 -14.90
C GLY A 223 3.32 -21.81 -15.34
N VAL A 224 2.92 -23.06 -15.14
CA VAL A 224 3.72 -24.24 -15.51
C VAL A 224 3.13 -25.05 -16.67
N ALA A 225 1.87 -24.76 -17.05
CA ALA A 225 1.21 -25.48 -18.13
C ALA A 225 1.82 -25.09 -19.49
N ARG A 226 1.90 -26.06 -20.41
CA ARG A 226 2.47 -25.93 -21.76
C ARG A 226 1.63 -26.72 -22.77
N GLY A 227 1.82 -26.44 -24.06
CA GLY A 227 1.27 -27.23 -25.16
C GLY A 227 -0.20 -26.98 -25.50
N ALA A 228 -0.87 -26.07 -24.78
CA ALA A 228 -2.23 -25.63 -25.12
C ALA A 228 -2.20 -24.51 -26.15
N ARG A 229 -3.30 -24.35 -26.91
CA ARG A 229 -3.45 -23.24 -27.86
C ARG A 229 -3.30 -21.89 -27.13
N PRO A 230 -2.42 -20.97 -27.57
CA PRO A 230 -2.25 -19.66 -26.94
C PRO A 230 -3.57 -18.89 -26.78
N GLY A 231 -3.72 -18.18 -25.67
CA GLY A 231 -4.93 -17.44 -25.30
C GLY A 231 -6.03 -18.29 -24.63
N THR A 232 -5.87 -19.62 -24.57
CA THR A 232 -6.86 -20.51 -23.93
C THR A 232 -6.84 -20.39 -22.41
N LEU A 233 -8.01 -20.32 -21.78
CA LEU A 233 -8.18 -20.41 -20.33
C LEU A 233 -8.00 -21.85 -19.87
N LEU A 234 -6.93 -22.13 -19.12
CA LEU A 234 -6.54 -23.47 -18.70
C LEU A 234 -7.06 -23.81 -17.30
N SER A 235 -7.13 -22.82 -16.42
CA SER A 235 -7.52 -23.04 -15.03
C SER A 235 -7.93 -21.74 -14.33
N ARG A 236 -8.48 -21.87 -13.13
CA ARG A 236 -8.76 -20.77 -12.21
C ARG A 236 -8.45 -21.18 -10.77
N ARG A 237 -7.94 -20.24 -9.97
CA ARG A 237 -7.79 -20.41 -8.52
C ARG A 237 -7.66 -19.08 -7.82
N GLN A 238 -8.18 -19.00 -6.59
CA GLN A 238 -7.96 -17.84 -5.69
C GLN A 238 -8.18 -16.46 -6.35
N GLY A 239 -9.19 -16.34 -7.22
CA GLY A 239 -9.51 -15.10 -7.94
C GLY A 239 -8.80 -14.89 -9.28
N ALA A 240 -7.78 -15.68 -9.59
CA ALA A 240 -6.99 -15.61 -10.82
C ALA A 240 -7.41 -16.65 -11.86
N VAL A 241 -7.00 -16.42 -13.11
CA VAL A 241 -7.13 -17.37 -14.22
C VAL A 241 -5.77 -17.66 -14.85
N LEU A 242 -5.57 -18.89 -15.33
CA LEU A 242 -4.38 -19.32 -16.05
C LEU A 242 -4.65 -19.29 -17.55
N VAL A 243 -3.81 -18.57 -18.31
CA VAL A 243 -3.93 -18.40 -19.77
C VAL A 243 -2.71 -19.02 -20.45
N ALA A 244 -2.91 -19.80 -21.50
CA ALA A 244 -1.82 -20.33 -22.34
C ALA A 244 -1.12 -19.21 -23.11
N THR A 245 0.20 -19.31 -23.24
CA THR A 245 1.06 -18.44 -24.08
C THR A 245 1.76 -19.28 -25.15
N GLY A 246 2.60 -18.67 -26.00
CA GLY A 246 3.32 -19.36 -27.07
C GLY A 246 4.18 -20.55 -26.62
N ASP A 247 4.79 -20.46 -25.44
CA ASP A 247 5.70 -21.48 -24.90
C ASP A 247 5.30 -21.98 -23.50
N GLY A 248 4.22 -21.46 -22.90
CA GLY A 248 3.87 -21.75 -21.52
C GLY A 248 2.50 -21.24 -21.10
N SER A 249 2.45 -20.58 -19.94
CA SER A 249 1.21 -20.01 -19.41
C SER A 249 1.46 -18.92 -18.37
N LEU A 250 0.45 -18.07 -18.16
CA LEU A 250 0.44 -16.98 -17.19
C LEU A 250 -0.82 -16.98 -16.34
N TRP A 251 -0.65 -16.87 -15.03
CA TRP A 251 -1.73 -16.52 -14.12
C TRP A 251 -1.98 -15.02 -14.20
N LEU A 252 -3.23 -14.62 -14.38
CA LEU A 252 -3.70 -13.24 -14.34
C LEU A 252 -4.58 -13.06 -13.09
N GLY A 253 -4.12 -12.29 -12.12
CA GLY A 253 -4.83 -12.08 -10.87
C GLY A 253 -6.01 -11.10 -11.01
N HIS A 254 -5.86 -10.06 -11.81
CA HIS A 254 -6.81 -8.94 -11.87
C HIS A 254 -7.07 -8.45 -13.29
N LEU A 255 -8.31 -8.04 -13.53
CA LEU A 255 -8.78 -7.47 -14.80
C LEU A 255 -9.55 -6.17 -14.55
N ARG A 256 -9.58 -5.30 -15.56
CA ARG A 256 -10.52 -4.17 -15.65
C ARG A 256 -11.08 -4.14 -17.06
N THR A 257 -12.39 -4.07 -17.21
CA THR A 257 -13.06 -4.05 -18.52
C THR A 257 -12.62 -2.88 -19.40
N ALA A 258 -12.58 -3.10 -20.71
CA ALA A 258 -12.11 -2.12 -21.68
C ALA A 258 -13.00 -0.87 -21.72
N GLU A 259 -14.32 -1.06 -21.52
CA GLU A 259 -15.36 -0.03 -21.51
C GLU A 259 -15.26 0.91 -20.29
N GLY A 260 -14.22 0.77 -19.47
CA GLY A 260 -14.13 1.39 -18.15
C GLY A 260 -14.62 0.44 -17.06
N GLY A 261 -14.52 0.87 -15.80
CA GLY A 261 -14.97 0.08 -14.66
C GLY A 261 -13.88 -0.19 -13.63
N ILE A 262 -14.22 -1.05 -12.67
CA ILE A 262 -13.41 -1.30 -11.47
C ILE A 262 -12.42 -2.43 -11.74
N LYS A 263 -11.16 -2.23 -11.31
CA LYS A 263 -10.16 -3.31 -11.31
C LYS A 263 -10.54 -4.35 -10.24
N LEU A 264 -10.79 -5.59 -10.66
CA LEU A 264 -11.33 -6.69 -9.84
C LEU A 264 -10.54 -7.98 -10.07
N PRO A 265 -10.66 -8.99 -9.18
CA PRO A 265 -10.14 -10.33 -9.43
C PRO A 265 -10.61 -10.85 -10.80
N ALA A 266 -9.72 -11.47 -11.55
CA ALA A 266 -10.00 -11.92 -12.93
C ALA A 266 -11.24 -12.81 -13.00
N THR A 267 -11.45 -13.68 -12.00
CA THR A 267 -12.62 -14.56 -12.00
C THR A 267 -13.94 -13.81 -11.86
N MET A 268 -13.95 -12.65 -11.20
CA MET A 268 -15.16 -11.82 -11.06
C MET A 268 -15.50 -11.11 -12.38
N VAL A 269 -14.49 -10.65 -13.13
CA VAL A 269 -14.71 -9.96 -14.41
C VAL A 269 -15.18 -10.92 -15.50
N LEU A 270 -14.67 -12.15 -15.50
CA LEU A 270 -15.02 -13.17 -16.50
C LEU A 270 -16.36 -13.84 -16.19
N GLY A 271 -16.67 -14.08 -14.91
CA GLY A 271 -17.98 -14.59 -14.48
C GLY A 271 -18.40 -15.87 -15.22
N ALA A 272 -19.55 -15.82 -15.89
CA ALA A 272 -20.10 -16.95 -16.64
C ALA A 272 -19.18 -17.48 -17.77
N ARG A 273 -18.23 -16.66 -18.27
CA ARG A 273 -17.23 -17.08 -19.27
C ARG A 273 -16.26 -18.15 -18.75
N LEU A 274 -16.27 -18.42 -17.44
CA LEU A 274 -15.47 -19.48 -16.82
C LEU A 274 -16.19 -20.83 -16.76
N ARG A 275 -17.39 -20.95 -17.36
CA ARG A 275 -18.09 -22.24 -17.46
C ARG A 275 -17.19 -23.24 -18.18
N GLY A 276 -16.96 -24.39 -17.55
CA GLY A 276 -16.05 -25.43 -18.08
C GLY A 276 -14.56 -25.21 -17.79
N VAL A 277 -14.15 -24.04 -17.29
CA VAL A 277 -12.74 -23.80 -16.91
C VAL A 277 -12.43 -24.50 -15.57
N PRO A 278 -11.45 -25.43 -15.54
CA PRO A 278 -11.09 -26.18 -14.33
C PRO A 278 -10.75 -25.29 -13.15
N HIS A 279 -11.16 -25.68 -11.94
CA HIS A 279 -10.77 -25.00 -10.70
C HIS A 279 -9.70 -25.83 -9.98
N THR A 280 -8.50 -25.26 -9.82
CA THR A 280 -7.33 -25.91 -9.20
C THR A 280 -7.02 -25.23 -7.86
N PRO A 281 -7.76 -25.55 -6.78
CA PRO A 281 -7.51 -24.95 -5.48
C PRO A 281 -6.09 -25.32 -4.99
N LEU A 282 -5.46 -24.37 -4.29
CA LEU A 282 -4.18 -24.59 -3.62
C LEU A 282 -4.34 -24.15 -2.16
N GLY A 283 -4.22 -25.12 -1.24
CA GLY A 283 -4.22 -24.92 0.21
C GLY A 283 -2.95 -24.19 0.67
N ALA A 284 -2.97 -23.68 1.90
CA ALA A 284 -1.80 -23.00 2.48
C ALA A 284 -0.65 -23.97 2.74
N ASP A 285 -0.95 -25.22 3.05
CA ASP A 285 -0.05 -26.32 3.41
C ASP A 285 0.43 -27.14 2.21
N GLN A 286 -0.11 -26.88 1.03
CA GLN A 286 0.24 -27.60 -0.19
C GLN A 286 1.42 -26.92 -0.88
N GLU A 287 2.40 -27.73 -1.29
CA GLU A 287 3.45 -27.25 -2.17
C GLU A 287 2.89 -27.03 -3.59
N PRO A 288 3.27 -25.91 -4.23
CA PRO A 288 2.80 -25.59 -5.57
C PRO A 288 3.48 -26.46 -6.63
N GLU A 289 2.94 -26.42 -7.84
CA GLU A 289 3.53 -27.07 -9.01
C GLU A 289 4.91 -26.49 -9.38
N ALA A 290 5.17 -25.24 -9.00
CA ALA A 290 6.48 -24.60 -9.06
C ALA A 290 6.59 -23.46 -8.04
N ALA A 291 7.81 -23.13 -7.62
CA ALA A 291 8.09 -22.11 -6.62
C ALA A 291 7.47 -20.73 -6.94
N HIS A 292 7.34 -20.40 -8.23
CA HIS A 292 6.87 -19.10 -8.73
C HIS A 292 5.40 -19.10 -9.21
N THR A 293 4.68 -20.20 -9.02
CA THR A 293 3.26 -20.27 -9.40
C THR A 293 2.42 -19.30 -8.55
N TYR A 294 1.28 -18.84 -9.07
CA TYR A 294 0.42 -17.90 -8.35
C TYR A 294 -0.21 -18.50 -7.09
N ARG A 295 0.06 -17.92 -5.93
CA ARG A 295 -0.66 -18.25 -4.69
C ARG A 295 -0.74 -17.03 -3.80
N GLN A 296 -1.83 -16.93 -3.06
CA GLN A 296 -2.04 -15.81 -2.15
C GLN A 296 -1.58 -16.11 -0.73
N ILE A 297 -1.51 -17.39 -0.33
CA ILE A 297 -1.18 -17.83 1.03
C ILE A 297 -0.28 -19.06 0.98
N ARG A 298 0.71 -19.13 1.87
CA ARG A 298 1.54 -20.31 2.10
C ARG A 298 1.87 -20.44 3.58
N TYR A 299 1.77 -21.64 4.10
CA TYR A 299 2.38 -22.06 5.36
C TYR A 299 3.68 -22.83 5.08
N ARG A 300 4.72 -22.63 5.90
CA ARG A 300 5.94 -23.43 5.90
C ARG A 300 6.46 -23.59 7.33
N ARG A 301 6.90 -24.78 7.71
CA ARG A 301 7.60 -25.01 8.98
C ARG A 301 9.12 -24.94 8.78
N SER A 302 9.83 -24.33 9.72
CA SER A 302 11.28 -24.40 9.85
C SER A 302 11.61 -24.59 11.32
N GLY A 303 11.98 -25.83 11.69
CA GLY A 303 12.21 -26.21 13.09
C GLY A 303 11.04 -25.84 14.02
N PRO A 304 11.26 -25.00 15.04
CA PRO A 304 10.22 -24.55 15.97
C PRO A 304 9.38 -23.37 15.46
N VAL A 305 9.60 -22.88 14.24
CA VAL A 305 8.92 -21.71 13.68
C VAL A 305 7.96 -22.13 12.56
N GLY A 306 6.68 -21.75 12.69
CA GLY A 306 5.69 -21.80 11.63
C GLY A 306 5.62 -20.46 10.92
N TRP A 307 5.69 -20.47 9.59
CA TRP A 307 5.68 -19.27 8.75
C TRP A 307 4.41 -19.24 7.92
N LEU A 308 3.50 -18.31 8.21
CA LEU A 308 2.32 -18.04 7.41
C LEU A 308 2.53 -16.76 6.59
N PHE A 309 2.73 -16.95 5.30
CA PHE A 309 2.85 -15.87 4.33
C PHE A 309 1.49 -15.60 3.70
N PHE A 310 1.17 -14.32 3.52
CA PHE A 310 0.06 -13.90 2.65
C PHE A 310 0.48 -12.71 1.80
N ASP A 311 0.05 -12.71 0.54
CA ASP A 311 0.32 -11.63 -0.41
C ASP A 311 -0.94 -11.39 -1.24
N PHE A 312 -1.75 -10.43 -0.80
CA PHE A 312 -2.94 -10.00 -1.51
C PHE A 312 -2.62 -8.76 -2.33
N TYR A 313 -3.08 -8.75 -3.59
CA TYR A 313 -2.81 -7.63 -4.50
C TYR A 313 -3.27 -6.28 -3.91
N ASN A 314 -2.36 -5.29 -3.90
CA ASN A 314 -2.51 -3.99 -3.22
C ASN A 314 -2.82 -4.07 -1.71
N GLY A 315 -2.60 -5.21 -1.05
CA GLY A 315 -2.96 -5.43 0.35
C GLY A 315 -4.46 -5.44 0.63
N ALA A 316 -5.32 -5.46 -0.40
CA ALA A 316 -6.77 -5.36 -0.23
C ALA A 316 -7.40 -6.75 0.02
N MET A 317 -8.21 -6.86 1.08
CA MET A 317 -8.69 -8.15 1.57
C MET A 317 -10.20 -8.28 1.42
N ALA A 318 -10.67 -8.91 0.34
CA ALA A 318 -12.09 -9.25 0.19
C ALA A 318 -12.52 -10.35 1.21
N PRO A 319 -13.82 -10.62 1.42
CA PRO A 319 -14.24 -11.66 2.38
C PRO A 319 -13.58 -13.02 2.12
N GLY A 320 -13.44 -13.41 0.84
CA GLY A 320 -12.75 -14.65 0.46
C GLY A 320 -11.26 -14.66 0.79
N HIS A 321 -10.57 -13.50 0.72
CA HIS A 321 -9.17 -13.38 1.13
C HIS A 321 -9.03 -13.56 2.65
N CYS A 322 -9.90 -12.90 3.42
CA CYS A 322 -9.91 -13.01 4.89
C CYS A 322 -10.17 -14.45 5.35
N ARG A 323 -11.15 -15.15 4.73
CA ARG A 323 -11.44 -16.56 5.06
C ARG A 323 -10.26 -17.48 4.73
N ARG A 324 -9.57 -17.27 3.60
CA ARG A 324 -8.35 -18.01 3.27
C ARG A 324 -7.25 -17.75 4.29
N LEU A 325 -7.07 -16.49 4.72
CA LEU A 325 -6.09 -16.13 5.74
C LEU A 325 -6.42 -16.77 7.09
N LEU A 326 -7.68 -16.73 7.50
CA LEU A 326 -8.14 -17.41 8.71
C LEU A 326 -7.90 -18.92 8.65
N ALA A 327 -8.18 -19.56 7.51
CA ALA A 327 -7.92 -20.99 7.33
C ALA A 327 -6.42 -21.31 7.44
N GLY A 328 -5.56 -20.53 6.79
CA GLY A 328 -4.11 -20.67 6.92
C GLY A 328 -3.61 -20.41 8.35
N LEU A 329 -4.20 -19.44 9.04
CA LEU A 329 -3.87 -19.10 10.42
C LEU A 329 -4.24 -20.22 11.38
N ARG A 330 -5.44 -20.79 11.26
CA ARG A 330 -5.88 -21.96 12.03
C ARG A 330 -5.04 -23.19 11.75
N HIS A 331 -4.71 -23.43 10.48
CA HIS A 331 -3.79 -24.51 10.12
C HIS A 331 -2.44 -24.34 10.82
N ALA A 332 -1.85 -23.14 10.75
CA ALA A 332 -0.56 -22.83 11.37
C ALA A 332 -0.61 -22.90 12.91
N ALA A 333 -1.71 -22.45 13.52
CA ALA A 333 -1.93 -22.51 14.97
C ALA A 333 -2.12 -23.94 15.50
N ALA A 334 -2.59 -24.86 14.65
CA ALA A 334 -2.70 -26.28 14.97
C ALA A 334 -1.36 -27.02 14.93
N GLN A 335 -0.32 -26.45 14.32
CA GLN A 335 0.99 -27.08 14.22
C GLN A 335 1.76 -27.05 15.54
N ASP A 336 2.56 -28.08 15.79
CA ASP A 336 3.48 -28.14 16.93
C ASP A 336 4.75 -27.29 16.67
N THR A 337 4.54 -25.98 16.65
CA THR A 337 5.60 -24.96 16.59
C THR A 337 5.51 -24.07 17.83
N ARG A 338 6.61 -23.40 18.16
CA ARG A 338 6.69 -22.48 19.30
C ARG A 338 6.35 -21.05 18.92
N VAL A 339 6.69 -20.67 17.69
CA VAL A 339 6.49 -19.34 17.13
C VAL A 339 5.70 -19.45 15.84
N LEU A 340 4.73 -18.57 15.66
CA LEU A 340 4.00 -18.37 14.42
C LEU A 340 4.31 -16.98 13.88
N VAL A 341 4.98 -16.91 12.73
CA VAL A 341 5.23 -15.66 12.02
C VAL A 341 4.14 -15.47 10.97
N LEU A 342 3.32 -14.43 11.15
CA LEU A 342 2.37 -13.93 10.17
C LEU A 342 3.03 -12.81 9.38
N ARG A 343 3.35 -13.05 8.10
CA ARG A 343 4.12 -12.10 7.28
C ARG A 343 3.37 -11.75 5.99
N GLY A 344 3.02 -10.47 5.85
CA GLY A 344 2.39 -9.92 4.64
C GLY A 344 3.36 -9.73 3.47
N GLY A 345 2.87 -9.19 2.35
CA GLY A 345 3.68 -8.84 1.18
C GLY A 345 4.69 -7.71 1.46
N THR A 346 5.70 -7.57 0.61
CA THR A 346 6.66 -6.44 0.69
C THR A 346 6.10 -5.15 0.09
N GLU A 347 5.14 -5.26 -0.83
CA GLU A 347 4.42 -4.10 -1.38
C GLU A 347 3.44 -3.52 -0.36
N ALA A 348 2.71 -4.39 0.33
CA ALA A 348 1.83 -4.04 1.43
C ALA A 348 1.73 -5.21 2.41
N PHE A 349 1.72 -4.92 3.71
CA PHE A 349 1.28 -5.91 4.68
C PHE A 349 -0.22 -6.14 4.54
N SER A 350 -1.02 -5.09 4.69
CA SER A 350 -2.47 -5.08 4.45
C SER A 350 -2.99 -3.64 4.40
N ASN A 351 -3.99 -3.38 3.59
CA ASN A 351 -4.75 -2.12 3.54
C ASN A 351 -6.22 -2.31 4.00
N GLY A 352 -6.54 -3.44 4.62
CA GLY A 352 -7.87 -3.74 5.13
C GLY A 352 -8.84 -4.21 4.04
N ILE A 353 -10.12 -3.82 4.18
CA ILE A 353 -11.21 -4.29 3.31
C ILE A 353 -11.01 -3.94 1.83
N HIS A 354 -11.59 -4.76 0.95
CA HIS A 354 -11.41 -4.61 -0.49
C HIS A 354 -12.46 -3.68 -1.12
N LEU A 355 -12.23 -2.37 -1.03
CA LEU A 355 -13.17 -1.33 -1.50
C LEU A 355 -13.65 -1.53 -2.95
N ASN A 356 -12.77 -1.96 -3.86
CA ASN A 356 -13.16 -2.26 -5.24
C ASN A 356 -14.19 -3.40 -5.36
N VAL A 357 -14.01 -4.49 -4.60
CA VAL A 357 -14.94 -5.64 -4.60
C VAL A 357 -16.26 -5.25 -3.95
N ILE A 358 -16.20 -4.42 -2.90
CA ILE A 358 -17.38 -3.87 -2.24
C ILE A 358 -18.18 -2.99 -3.19
N GLU A 359 -17.54 -2.01 -3.85
CA GLU A 359 -18.24 -1.10 -4.78
C GLU A 359 -18.80 -1.82 -6.01
N ALA A 360 -18.14 -2.88 -6.48
CA ALA A 360 -18.62 -3.67 -7.61
C ALA A 360 -19.71 -4.68 -7.28
N ALA A 361 -20.01 -4.91 -5.99
CA ALA A 361 -21.00 -5.90 -5.58
C ALA A 361 -22.44 -5.39 -5.83
N PRO A 362 -23.41 -6.27 -6.12
CA PRO A 362 -24.83 -5.89 -6.19
C PRO A 362 -25.36 -5.31 -4.88
N ASP A 363 -24.86 -5.81 -3.75
CA ASP A 363 -25.09 -5.26 -2.41
C ASP A 363 -23.75 -4.84 -1.78
N PRO A 364 -23.32 -3.57 -1.98
CA PRO A 364 -22.10 -3.07 -1.39
C PRO A 364 -22.13 -3.04 0.14
N ALA A 365 -23.28 -2.74 0.76
CA ALA A 365 -23.38 -2.65 2.21
C ALA A 365 -23.22 -4.03 2.87
N GLY A 366 -23.96 -5.03 2.39
CA GLY A 366 -23.81 -6.41 2.85
C GLY A 366 -22.43 -7.00 2.57
N THR A 367 -21.82 -6.66 1.42
CA THR A 367 -20.44 -7.08 1.10
C THR A 367 -19.42 -6.44 2.04
N ALA A 368 -19.56 -5.14 2.35
CA ALA A 368 -18.73 -4.47 3.34
C ALA A 368 -18.87 -5.11 4.72
N TRP A 369 -20.11 -5.35 5.17
CA TRP A 369 -20.39 -6.01 6.44
C TRP A 369 -19.76 -7.41 6.54
N ALA A 370 -19.93 -8.23 5.50
CA ALA A 370 -19.32 -9.54 5.42
C ALA A 370 -17.78 -9.47 5.44
N ASN A 371 -17.21 -8.41 4.86
CA ASN A 371 -15.76 -8.21 4.85
C ASN A 371 -15.22 -7.87 6.24
N ILE A 372 -15.89 -6.96 6.97
CA ILE A 372 -15.53 -6.55 8.32
C ILE A 372 -15.61 -7.73 9.30
N ARG A 373 -16.68 -8.52 9.23
CA ARG A 373 -16.79 -9.73 10.04
C ARG A 373 -15.68 -10.75 9.72
N ALA A 374 -15.31 -10.89 8.46
CA ALA A 374 -14.27 -11.85 8.06
C ALA A 374 -12.86 -11.42 8.52
N ILE A 375 -12.53 -10.13 8.48
CA ILE A 375 -11.23 -9.64 8.97
C ILE A 375 -11.16 -9.65 10.51
N ASN A 376 -12.26 -9.38 11.22
CA ASN A 376 -12.34 -9.55 12.67
C ASN A 376 -12.03 -10.97 13.13
N GLN A 377 -12.49 -11.99 12.39
CA GLN A 377 -12.16 -13.38 12.72
C GLN A 377 -10.66 -13.66 12.66
N VAL A 378 -9.94 -13.05 11.71
CA VAL A 378 -8.47 -13.15 11.63
C VAL A 378 -7.83 -12.49 12.86
N CYS A 379 -8.28 -11.28 13.20
CA CYS A 379 -7.75 -10.54 14.36
C CYS A 379 -8.00 -11.30 15.67
N ARG A 380 -9.20 -11.88 15.82
CA ARG A 380 -9.58 -12.69 16.97
C ARG A 380 -8.66 -13.90 17.13
N GLU A 381 -8.38 -14.61 16.04
CA GLU A 381 -7.49 -15.78 16.03
C GLU A 381 -6.03 -15.39 16.40
N ILE A 382 -5.55 -14.22 15.97
CA ILE A 382 -4.24 -13.69 16.38
C ILE A 382 -4.20 -13.39 17.88
N VAL A 383 -5.23 -12.70 18.39
CA VAL A 383 -5.33 -12.29 19.80
C VAL A 383 -5.50 -13.50 20.72
N SER A 384 -6.30 -14.50 20.32
CA SER A 384 -6.61 -15.68 21.16
C SER A 384 -5.57 -16.79 21.08
N CYS A 385 -4.63 -16.75 20.12
CA CYS A 385 -3.59 -17.77 20.01
C CYS A 385 -2.61 -17.70 21.19
N THR A 386 -2.79 -18.59 22.17
CA THR A 386 -1.95 -18.72 23.38
C THR A 386 -1.02 -19.94 23.34
N ARG A 387 -1.16 -20.80 22.32
CA ARG A 387 -0.34 -22.01 22.12
C ARG A 387 1.06 -21.70 21.56
N GLN A 388 1.17 -20.59 20.84
CA GLN A 388 2.38 -20.13 20.17
C GLN A 388 2.65 -18.67 20.53
N VAL A 389 3.89 -18.21 20.36
CA VAL A 389 4.19 -16.77 20.28
C VAL A 389 3.88 -16.32 18.86
N VAL A 390 2.98 -15.35 18.69
CA VAL A 390 2.62 -14.81 17.39
C VAL A 390 3.46 -13.57 17.07
N VAL A 391 4.16 -13.58 15.94
CA VAL A 391 4.90 -12.44 15.40
C VAL A 391 4.15 -11.92 14.17
N ALA A 392 3.62 -10.70 14.22
CA ALA A 392 3.09 -10.02 13.04
C ALA A 392 4.22 -9.21 12.38
N ALA A 393 4.63 -9.62 11.18
CA ALA A 393 5.75 -9.05 10.45
C ALA A 393 5.27 -8.18 9.28
N TYR A 394 5.28 -6.87 9.49
CA TYR A 394 4.92 -5.83 8.53
C TYR A 394 6.07 -5.62 7.54
N ALA A 395 6.12 -6.44 6.50
CA ALA A 395 7.15 -6.36 5.45
C ALA A 395 6.90 -5.24 4.42
N GLY A 396 5.69 -4.69 4.38
CA GLY A 396 5.28 -3.58 3.52
C GLY A 396 4.36 -2.63 4.28
N SER A 397 4.11 -1.46 3.71
CA SER A 397 3.23 -0.46 4.32
C SER A 397 1.84 -1.03 4.61
N ALA A 398 1.17 -0.46 5.61
CA ALA A 398 -0.16 -0.89 6.02
C ALA A 398 -1.07 0.30 6.29
N GLY A 399 -2.36 0.16 6.02
CA GLY A 399 -3.33 1.22 6.24
C GLY A 399 -4.68 0.72 6.75
N ALA A 400 -5.39 1.61 7.43
CA ALA A 400 -6.70 1.37 8.01
C ALA A 400 -6.72 0.06 8.83
N GLY A 401 -7.72 -0.80 8.60
CA GLY A 401 -7.81 -2.10 9.27
C GLY A 401 -6.59 -3.00 9.04
N GLY A 402 -5.87 -2.82 7.93
CA GLY A 402 -4.64 -3.56 7.67
C GLY A 402 -3.47 -3.16 8.60
N ALA A 403 -3.43 -1.90 9.05
CA ALA A 403 -2.50 -1.47 10.09
C ALA A 403 -2.87 -2.08 11.45
N MET A 404 -4.17 -2.22 11.73
CA MET A 404 -4.69 -2.79 12.98
C MET A 404 -4.59 -4.32 13.07
N LEU A 405 -4.69 -5.01 11.92
CA LEU A 405 -4.77 -6.47 11.78
C LEU A 405 -3.77 -7.26 12.66
N GLY A 406 -2.51 -6.83 12.69
CA GLY A 406 -1.44 -7.53 13.40
C GLY A 406 -1.22 -7.06 14.83
N LEU A 407 -1.90 -6.00 15.30
CA LEU A 407 -1.60 -5.39 16.61
C LEU A 407 -1.95 -6.30 17.80
N GLY A 408 -2.79 -7.32 17.59
CA GLY A 408 -3.05 -8.35 18.59
C GLY A 408 -1.91 -9.35 18.85
N ALA A 409 -0.87 -9.34 18.03
CA ALA A 409 0.25 -10.27 18.12
C ALA A 409 1.12 -10.05 19.37
N ASP A 410 1.91 -11.05 19.73
CA ASP A 410 2.85 -10.98 20.88
C ASP A 410 4.08 -10.12 20.59
N VAL A 411 4.42 -10.01 19.30
CA VAL A 411 5.47 -9.15 18.76
C VAL A 411 4.98 -8.59 17.43
N VAL A 412 5.07 -7.28 17.24
CA VAL A 412 4.89 -6.61 15.95
C VAL A 412 6.26 -6.14 15.48
N ALA A 413 6.69 -6.70 14.36
CA ALA A 413 7.93 -6.33 13.69
C ALA A 413 7.60 -5.57 12.40
N ALA A 414 8.43 -4.59 12.05
CA ALA A 414 8.28 -3.83 10.80
C ALA A 414 9.59 -3.75 10.02
N ARG A 415 9.50 -3.69 8.69
CA ARG A 415 10.64 -3.38 7.82
C ARG A 415 10.89 -1.88 7.81
N ASP A 416 12.14 -1.43 7.96
CA ASP A 416 12.45 -0.01 7.89
C ASP A 416 11.99 0.63 6.56
N GLY A 417 11.57 1.89 6.63
CA GLY A 417 11.14 2.69 5.47
C GLY A 417 9.69 2.49 5.05
N ILE A 418 8.93 1.58 5.66
CA ILE A 418 7.48 1.49 5.44
C ILE A 418 6.73 2.60 6.20
N VAL A 419 5.47 2.80 5.84
CA VAL A 419 4.55 3.72 6.53
C VAL A 419 3.34 2.96 7.04
N LEU A 420 2.92 3.28 8.26
CA LEU A 420 1.70 2.78 8.87
C LEU A 420 0.67 3.90 8.94
N ASN A 421 -0.54 3.64 8.46
CA ASN A 421 -1.68 4.54 8.58
C ASN A 421 -2.72 3.93 9.53
N PRO A 422 -2.51 3.97 10.86
CA PRO A 422 -3.36 3.33 11.86
C PRO A 422 -4.64 4.14 12.15
N TYR A 423 -5.39 4.47 11.09
CA TYR A 423 -6.61 5.26 11.17
C TYR A 423 -7.53 4.97 9.98
N TYR A 424 -8.81 5.32 10.11
CA TYR A 424 -9.83 5.10 9.10
C TYR A 424 -10.26 6.46 8.51
N ASP A 425 -9.96 6.69 7.23
CA ASP A 425 -10.31 7.94 6.53
C ASP A 425 -11.28 7.74 5.37
N ILE A 426 -12.11 6.70 5.46
CA ILE A 426 -13.12 6.35 4.44
C ILE A 426 -14.55 6.44 5.00
N GLY A 427 -14.76 7.11 6.14
CA GLY A 427 -16.09 7.20 6.77
C GLY A 427 -16.51 5.94 7.53
N LEU A 428 -15.54 5.23 8.12
CA LEU A 428 -15.79 4.07 8.99
C LEU A 428 -15.20 4.33 10.36
N PHE A 429 -15.90 3.90 11.41
CA PHE A 429 -15.40 3.93 12.80
C PHE A 429 -14.11 3.13 12.96
N GLY A 430 -14.09 1.89 12.46
CA GLY A 430 -12.98 0.95 12.59
C GLY A 430 -13.41 -0.40 13.15
N SER A 431 -12.62 -1.44 12.86
CA SER A 431 -12.86 -2.80 13.32
C SER A 431 -11.54 -3.45 13.76
N GLU A 432 -11.33 -4.75 13.48
CA GLU A 432 -10.09 -5.45 13.76
C GLU A 432 -9.71 -5.57 15.25
N LEU A 433 -10.68 -5.40 16.15
CA LEU A 433 -10.43 -5.31 17.59
C LEU A 433 -9.48 -4.15 17.94
N HIS A 434 -9.46 -3.10 17.12
CA HIS A 434 -8.56 -1.95 17.33
C HIS A 434 -8.81 -1.26 18.67
N THR A 435 -10.06 -1.22 19.16
CA THR A 435 -10.41 -0.66 20.49
C THR A 435 -9.86 -1.49 21.64
N PHE A 436 -9.51 -2.76 21.39
CA PHE A 436 -8.77 -3.61 22.31
C PHE A 436 -7.25 -3.47 22.11
N ALA A 437 -6.75 -3.70 20.90
CA ALA A 437 -5.33 -3.88 20.64
C ALA A 437 -4.53 -2.57 20.65
N LEU A 438 -5.05 -1.50 20.03
CA LEU A 438 -4.31 -0.25 19.86
C LEU A 438 -4.03 0.45 21.20
N PRO A 439 -5.00 0.65 22.12
CA PRO A 439 -4.74 1.25 23.42
C PRO A 439 -3.74 0.48 24.27
N ARG A 440 -3.70 -0.85 24.16
CA ARG A 440 -2.75 -1.70 24.88
C ARG A 440 -1.32 -1.56 24.37
N ARG A 441 -1.13 -1.07 23.15
CA ARG A 441 0.19 -0.79 22.57
C ARG A 441 0.69 0.60 22.90
N VAL A 442 -0.15 1.60 22.68
CA VAL A 442 0.29 3.00 22.67
C VAL A 442 -0.29 3.86 23.80
N GLY A 443 -1.19 3.30 24.62
CA GLY A 443 -1.99 4.03 25.59
C GLY A 443 -3.26 4.64 24.97
N ALA A 444 -4.31 4.84 25.77
CA ALA A 444 -5.62 5.31 25.31
C ALA A 444 -5.57 6.66 24.58
N ASP A 445 -4.91 7.67 25.17
CA ASP A 445 -4.85 9.02 24.60
C ASP A 445 -4.09 9.04 23.26
N ARG A 446 -3.00 8.26 23.16
CA ARG A 446 -2.24 8.16 21.91
C ARG A 446 -3.04 7.42 20.86
N ALA A 447 -3.74 6.35 21.23
CA ALA A 447 -4.61 5.60 20.33
C ALA A 447 -5.69 6.52 19.74
N GLN A 448 -6.33 7.34 20.58
CA GLN A 448 -7.31 8.32 20.14
C GLN A 448 -6.70 9.35 19.19
N ARG A 449 -5.55 9.95 19.53
CA ARG A 449 -4.85 10.90 18.66
C ARG A 449 -4.49 10.30 17.29
N LEU A 450 -4.02 9.05 17.24
CA LEU A 450 -3.71 8.40 15.96
C LEU A 450 -4.93 8.32 15.04
N ILE A 451 -6.10 7.99 15.60
CA ILE A 451 -7.37 7.87 14.87
C ILE A 451 -7.86 9.26 14.42
N ASP A 452 -7.72 10.28 15.27
CA ASP A 452 -8.23 11.63 15.00
C ASP A 452 -7.31 12.44 14.06
N ASP A 453 -6.00 12.40 14.29
CA ASP A 453 -5.02 13.18 13.53
C ASP A 453 -4.92 12.70 12.09
N LYS A 454 -5.11 11.39 11.85
CA LYS A 454 -5.10 10.77 10.51
C LYS A 454 -3.83 11.10 9.72
N LEU A 455 -2.69 10.97 10.39
CA LEU A 455 -1.36 11.22 9.85
C LEU A 455 -0.58 9.90 9.70
N PRO A 456 0.23 9.76 8.63
CA PRO A 456 1.09 8.59 8.48
C PRO A 456 2.13 8.53 9.60
N VAL A 457 2.46 7.30 10.01
CA VAL A 457 3.43 7.00 11.07
C VAL A 457 4.63 6.28 10.46
N SER A 458 5.82 6.83 10.68
CA SER A 458 7.08 6.20 10.29
C SER A 458 7.41 5.00 11.18
N THR A 459 8.29 4.10 10.74
CA THR A 459 8.79 3.00 11.58
C THR A 459 9.50 3.50 12.85
N ALA A 460 10.29 4.56 12.73
CA ALA A 460 10.95 5.21 13.87
C ALA A 460 9.94 5.76 14.89
N GLN A 461 8.90 6.46 14.42
CA GLN A 461 7.84 6.94 15.29
C GLN A 461 7.04 5.79 15.88
N ALA A 462 6.75 4.74 15.09
CA ALA A 462 5.98 3.58 15.52
C ALA A 462 6.64 2.86 16.70
N VAL A 463 7.97 2.69 16.68
CA VAL A 463 8.71 2.15 17.83
C VAL A 463 8.66 3.10 19.02
N ARG A 464 8.91 4.40 18.80
CA ARG A 464 8.91 5.41 19.87
C ARG A 464 7.60 5.48 20.65
N ILE A 465 6.47 5.26 19.98
CA ILE A 465 5.14 5.28 20.61
C ILE A 465 4.64 3.91 21.07
N GLY A 466 5.40 2.82 20.86
CA GLY A 466 5.02 1.46 21.23
C GLY A 466 4.06 0.75 20.26
N LEU A 467 3.81 1.32 19.08
CA LEU A 467 2.96 0.69 18.06
C LEU A 467 3.61 -0.56 17.46
N VAL A 468 4.94 -0.50 17.26
CA VAL A 468 5.80 -1.58 16.74
C VAL A 468 6.85 -1.90 17.80
N ASP A 469 7.18 -3.18 17.97
CA ASP A 469 8.14 -3.65 18.97
C ASP A 469 9.59 -3.61 18.42
N GLU A 470 9.80 -4.04 17.17
CA GLU A 470 11.13 -4.10 16.56
C GLU A 470 11.10 -3.69 15.08
N VAL A 471 12.17 -3.05 14.61
CA VAL A 471 12.34 -2.65 13.20
C VAL A 471 13.56 -3.33 12.60
N GLY A 472 13.33 -4.05 11.50
CA GLY A 472 14.36 -4.71 10.72
C GLY A 472 14.90 -3.86 9.57
N PRO A 473 15.98 -4.31 8.90
CA PRO A 473 16.61 -3.60 7.78
C PRO A 473 15.65 -3.30 6.62
N ARG A 474 15.89 -2.21 5.89
CA ARG A 474 15.07 -1.80 4.74
C ARG A 474 15.15 -2.77 3.55
N HIS A 475 16.34 -3.29 3.25
CA HIS A 475 16.56 -4.18 2.11
C HIS A 475 15.79 -5.51 2.29
N PRO A 476 14.98 -5.96 1.31
CA PRO A 476 14.09 -7.11 1.50
C PRO A 476 14.79 -8.42 1.92
N GLU A 477 15.99 -8.69 1.41
CA GLU A 477 16.73 -9.91 1.77
C GLU A 477 17.31 -9.82 3.19
N ALA A 478 17.88 -8.66 3.54
CA ALA A 478 18.38 -8.41 4.88
C ALA A 478 17.25 -8.44 5.92
N TYR A 479 16.07 -7.93 5.55
CA TYR A 479 14.85 -8.05 6.35
C TYR A 479 14.44 -9.51 6.56
N ALA A 480 14.48 -10.34 5.51
CA ALA A 480 14.13 -11.75 5.61
C ALA A 480 15.07 -12.53 6.53
N GLN A 481 16.38 -12.28 6.43
CA GLN A 481 17.40 -12.87 7.31
C GLN A 481 17.20 -12.42 8.77
N TRP A 482 17.05 -11.11 8.98
CA TRP A 482 16.78 -10.53 10.30
C TRP A 482 15.50 -11.09 10.93
N LEU A 483 14.43 -11.23 10.15
CA LEU A 483 13.17 -11.78 10.63
C LEU A 483 13.30 -13.27 11.02
N GLY A 484 14.15 -14.02 10.31
CA GLY A 484 14.55 -15.38 10.68
C GLY A 484 15.17 -15.42 12.08
N LEU A 485 16.19 -14.59 12.31
CA LEU A 485 16.87 -14.47 13.60
C LEU A 485 15.92 -13.99 14.71
N LEU A 486 15.00 -13.06 14.40
CA LEU A 486 13.97 -12.62 15.33
C LEU A 486 13.05 -13.77 15.75
N ALA A 487 12.58 -14.56 14.77
CA ALA A 487 11.72 -15.70 15.03
C ALA A 487 12.43 -16.79 15.86
N GLU A 488 13.70 -17.06 15.57
CA GLU A 488 14.54 -17.99 16.35
C GLU A 488 14.74 -17.51 17.79
N ARG A 489 15.03 -16.21 17.98
CA ARG A 489 15.13 -15.59 19.31
C ARG A 489 13.85 -15.79 20.12
N HIS A 490 12.70 -15.63 19.48
CA HIS A 490 11.40 -15.85 20.12
C HIS A 490 11.01 -17.32 20.27
N ALA A 491 11.74 -18.26 19.64
CA ALA A 491 11.53 -19.70 19.76
C ALA A 491 12.31 -20.35 20.92
N ASP A 492 13.17 -19.58 21.61
CA ASP A 492 13.81 -19.99 22.85
C ASP A 492 12.76 -20.47 23.89
N PRO A 493 12.91 -21.68 24.48
CA PRO A 493 11.92 -22.25 25.40
C PRO A 493 11.53 -21.34 26.56
N ARG A 494 12.50 -20.60 27.15
CA ARG A 494 12.23 -19.70 28.28
C ARG A 494 11.41 -18.49 27.83
N THR A 495 11.77 -17.91 26.70
CA THR A 495 11.07 -16.78 26.06
C THR A 495 9.64 -17.14 25.69
N VAL A 496 9.45 -18.30 25.05
CA VAL A 496 8.14 -18.84 24.66
C VAL A 496 7.24 -19.01 25.88
N ARG A 497 7.73 -19.70 26.92
CA ARG A 497 6.97 -19.91 28.16
C ARG A 497 6.55 -18.59 28.80
N LYS A 498 7.47 -17.62 28.89
CA LYS A 498 7.21 -16.29 29.45
C LYS A 498 6.14 -15.54 28.66
N ARG A 499 6.26 -15.47 27.33
CA ARG A 499 5.32 -14.73 26.46
C ARG A 499 3.93 -15.37 26.44
N ARG A 500 3.84 -16.70 26.29
CA ARG A 500 2.56 -17.42 26.34
C ARG A 500 1.85 -17.23 27.67
N ALA A 501 2.57 -17.36 28.79
CA ALA A 501 2.00 -17.13 30.11
C ALA A 501 1.59 -15.66 30.32
N ALA A 502 2.36 -14.69 29.83
CA ALA A 502 2.00 -13.28 29.89
C ALA A 502 0.73 -12.98 29.08
N LYS A 503 0.63 -13.50 27.84
CA LYS A 503 -0.55 -13.35 27.00
C LYS A 503 -1.78 -13.98 27.65
N ALA A 504 -1.67 -15.22 28.12
CA ALA A 504 -2.75 -15.93 28.78
C ALA A 504 -3.24 -15.18 30.04
N ARG A 505 -2.32 -14.71 30.89
CA ARG A 505 -2.67 -13.91 32.08
C ARG A 505 -3.35 -12.59 31.70
N ARG A 506 -2.84 -11.88 30.69
CA ARG A 506 -3.45 -10.62 30.22
C ARG A 506 -4.88 -10.85 29.73
N LEU A 507 -5.12 -11.90 28.96
CA LEU A 507 -6.45 -12.25 28.47
C LEU A 507 -7.38 -12.70 29.61
N ALA A 508 -6.87 -13.45 30.59
CA ALA A 508 -7.66 -13.90 31.74
C ALA A 508 -7.98 -12.76 32.73
N ALA A 509 -7.10 -11.77 32.86
CA ALA A 509 -7.31 -10.58 33.69
C ALA A 509 -8.21 -9.52 33.01
N GLU A 510 -8.61 -9.76 31.76
CA GLU A 510 -9.40 -8.82 31.01
C GLU A 510 -10.83 -8.75 31.57
N ARG A 511 -11.21 -7.58 32.10
CA ARG A 511 -12.53 -7.36 32.70
C ARG A 511 -13.65 -7.33 31.66
N VAL A 512 -13.33 -6.86 30.45
CA VAL A 512 -14.27 -6.74 29.34
C VAL A 512 -13.99 -7.85 28.34
N PRO A 513 -14.88 -8.83 28.17
CA PRO A 513 -14.67 -9.91 27.21
C PRO A 513 -14.39 -9.39 25.79
N LEU A 514 -13.55 -10.09 25.02
CA LEU A 514 -13.16 -9.68 23.67
C LEU A 514 -14.36 -9.49 22.72
N ASP A 515 -15.41 -10.31 22.90
CA ASP A 515 -16.69 -10.21 22.19
C ASP A 515 -17.46 -8.92 22.50
N VAL A 516 -17.26 -8.30 23.65
CA VAL A 516 -17.86 -6.99 23.95
C VAL A 516 -17.17 -5.89 23.15
N TYR A 517 -15.84 -5.92 23.03
CA TYR A 517 -15.11 -5.02 22.15
C TYR A 517 -15.55 -5.20 20.69
N GLU A 518 -15.61 -6.45 20.22
CA GLU A 518 -16.05 -6.78 18.86
C GLU A 518 -17.48 -6.30 18.59
N THR A 519 -18.42 -6.61 19.49
CA THR A 519 -19.83 -6.19 19.37
C THR A 519 -19.96 -4.67 19.32
N ARG A 520 -19.20 -3.92 20.13
CA ARG A 520 -19.22 -2.46 20.13
C ARG A 520 -18.70 -1.88 18.82
N GLU A 521 -17.55 -2.36 18.33
CA GLU A 521 -17.01 -1.96 17.03
C GLU A 521 -18.00 -2.26 15.90
N LEU A 522 -18.56 -3.47 15.87
CA LEU A 522 -19.53 -3.87 14.86
C LEU A 522 -20.83 -3.05 14.91
N ALA A 523 -21.29 -2.64 16.10
CA ALA A 523 -22.46 -1.76 16.22
C ALA A 523 -22.20 -0.37 15.61
N GLU A 524 -21.02 0.20 15.83
CA GLU A 524 -20.62 1.48 15.22
C GLU A 524 -20.44 1.32 13.70
N MET A 525 -19.77 0.26 13.26
CA MET A 525 -19.59 -0.06 11.84
C MET A 525 -20.91 -0.31 11.11
N SER A 526 -21.90 -0.92 11.77
CA SER A 526 -23.24 -1.13 11.20
C SER A 526 -23.91 0.20 10.87
N ARG A 527 -23.81 1.19 11.77
CA ARG A 527 -24.34 2.54 11.51
C ARG A 527 -23.61 3.25 10.37
N ASP A 528 -22.29 3.09 10.28
CA ASP A 528 -21.51 3.67 9.19
C ASP A 528 -21.77 3.00 7.83
N ILE A 529 -22.05 1.69 7.81
CA ILE A 529 -22.27 0.92 6.58
C ILE A 529 -23.72 1.00 6.08
N TYR A 530 -24.69 0.79 6.97
CA TYR A 530 -26.10 0.67 6.58
C TYR A 530 -26.88 1.99 6.69
N ALA A 531 -26.56 2.81 7.70
CA ALA A 531 -27.17 4.14 7.85
C ALA A 531 -26.31 5.27 7.24
N ASP A 532 -25.18 4.92 6.61
CA ASP A 532 -24.19 5.83 6.00
C ASP A 532 -23.83 7.03 6.89
N ARG A 533 -23.81 6.82 8.22
CA ARG A 533 -23.68 7.88 9.23
C ARG A 533 -22.50 8.82 8.95
N SER A 534 -21.39 8.25 8.52
CA SER A 534 -20.12 8.97 8.29
C SER A 534 -19.76 9.09 6.80
N GLY A 535 -20.72 8.81 5.88
CA GLY A 535 -20.54 8.97 4.44
C GLY A 535 -19.64 7.92 3.77
N PHE A 536 -19.60 6.70 4.30
CA PHE A 536 -18.82 5.59 3.76
C PHE A 536 -19.14 5.31 2.29
N ALA A 537 -20.41 5.33 1.89
CA ALA A 537 -20.80 5.01 0.52
C ALA A 537 -20.18 5.97 -0.50
N ALA A 538 -20.28 7.29 -0.23
CA ALA A 538 -19.71 8.32 -1.09
C ALA A 538 -18.16 8.29 -1.08
N ALA A 539 -17.55 8.13 0.10
CA ALA A 539 -16.10 8.06 0.23
C ALA A 539 -15.51 6.83 -0.49
N ARG A 540 -16.15 5.67 -0.34
CA ARG A 540 -15.80 4.43 -1.07
C ARG A 540 -15.89 4.63 -2.58
N ARG A 541 -16.99 5.18 -3.08
CA ARG A 541 -17.15 5.44 -4.52
C ARG A 541 -16.06 6.37 -5.03
N ALA A 542 -15.82 7.49 -4.36
CA ALA A 542 -14.77 8.46 -4.72
C ALA A 542 -13.38 7.82 -4.76
N PHE A 543 -13.06 6.96 -3.79
CA PHE A 543 -11.80 6.21 -3.75
C PHE A 543 -11.66 5.27 -4.97
N VAL A 544 -12.69 4.49 -5.26
CA VAL A 544 -12.66 3.48 -6.33
C VAL A 544 -12.63 4.13 -7.73
N THR A 545 -13.37 5.23 -7.93
CA THR A 545 -13.37 5.98 -9.19
C THR A 545 -12.20 6.95 -9.31
N LYS A 546 -11.36 7.06 -8.28
CA LYS A 546 -10.25 8.02 -8.19
C LYS A 546 -10.72 9.46 -8.43
N ALA A 547 -11.88 9.81 -7.89
CA ALA A 547 -12.36 11.18 -7.90
C ALA A 547 -11.34 12.09 -7.18
N GLY A 548 -11.17 13.31 -7.69
CA GLY A 548 -10.30 14.31 -7.09
C GLY A 548 -10.63 14.53 -5.62
N THR A 549 -9.62 14.82 -4.81
CA THR A 549 -9.79 15.04 -3.36
C THR A 549 -10.45 16.38 -3.04
N GLY A 550 -10.64 17.23 -4.06
CA GLY A 550 -11.14 18.60 -3.93
C GLY A 550 -10.09 19.59 -3.43
N GLY A 551 -8.87 19.13 -3.13
CA GLY A 551 -7.77 19.93 -2.56
C GLY A 551 -7.13 19.30 -1.31
N THR A 552 -6.32 20.09 -0.61
CA THR A 552 -5.47 19.59 0.48
C THR A 552 -6.18 19.58 1.84
N PRO A 553 -6.23 18.45 2.57
CA PRO A 553 -6.73 18.42 3.94
C PRO A 553 -5.93 19.34 4.88
N ARG A 554 -6.62 20.08 5.75
CA ARG A 554 -5.99 21.05 6.68
C ARG A 554 -4.84 20.46 7.49
N ARG A 555 -4.97 19.21 7.95
CA ARG A 555 -3.96 18.49 8.73
C ARG A 555 -2.62 18.28 8.00
N LEU A 556 -2.60 18.39 6.68
CA LEU A 556 -1.39 18.25 5.86
C LEU A 556 -0.76 19.59 5.48
N LEU A 557 -1.45 20.71 5.69
CA LEU A 557 -0.93 22.02 5.34
C LEU A 557 0.31 22.36 6.17
N LEU A 558 1.22 23.12 5.56
CA LEU A 558 2.38 23.66 6.26
C LEU A 558 1.93 24.64 7.37
N ALA A 559 2.57 24.58 8.54
CA ALA A 559 2.20 25.43 9.67
C ALA A 559 2.28 26.93 9.31
N GLY A 560 1.23 27.68 9.68
CA GLY A 560 1.06 29.10 9.35
C GLY A 560 0.27 29.38 8.06
N ASN A 561 -0.10 28.35 7.29
CA ASN A 561 -0.94 28.52 6.09
C ASN A 561 -2.43 28.68 6.47
N LEU A 562 -3.02 29.85 6.19
CA LEU A 562 -4.44 30.19 6.39
C LEU A 562 -5.30 30.07 5.11
N GLY A 563 -4.76 29.48 4.03
CA GLY A 563 -5.45 29.36 2.74
C GLY A 563 -6.77 28.58 2.81
N PRO A 564 -7.60 28.61 1.74
CA PRO A 564 -8.92 28.01 1.72
C PRO A 564 -8.81 26.49 1.95
N ALA A 565 -9.08 26.08 3.18
CA ALA A 565 -9.08 24.68 3.58
C ALA A 565 -10.37 24.01 3.13
N ILE A 566 -10.29 22.75 2.68
CA ILE A 566 -11.48 21.91 2.71
C ILE A 566 -11.72 21.56 4.18
N GLY A 567 -12.73 22.18 4.77
CA GLY A 567 -13.28 21.72 6.04
C GLY A 567 -13.71 20.27 5.89
N THR A 568 -13.44 19.43 6.88
CA THR A 568 -14.19 18.18 7.06
C THR A 568 -15.67 18.58 7.06
N ARG A 569 -16.39 18.23 5.97
CA ARG A 569 -17.75 18.67 5.60
C ARG A 569 -18.57 19.24 6.78
N PRO A 570 -18.93 20.54 6.78
CA PRO A 570 -20.14 20.97 7.44
C PRO A 570 -21.34 20.51 6.60
N ARG A 571 -22.39 20.02 7.26
CA ARG A 571 -23.69 19.68 6.66
C ARG A 571 -24.20 20.84 5.81
N THR A 572 -24.48 20.61 4.53
CA THR A 572 -25.34 21.51 3.75
C THR A 572 -26.77 21.34 4.25
N GLY A 573 -27.17 22.22 5.18
CA GLY A 573 -28.53 22.32 5.67
C GLY A 573 -29.36 23.22 4.76
N ASN A 574 -30.47 22.68 4.26
CA ASN A 574 -31.68 23.46 4.03
C ASN A 574 -32.68 22.95 5.08
N ALA A 575 -32.75 23.62 6.23
CA ALA A 575 -33.72 23.36 7.28
C ALA A 575 -33.95 24.66 8.06
N GLY A 576 -35.23 25.01 8.21
CA GLY A 576 -35.71 26.26 8.78
C GLY A 576 -35.33 26.50 10.25
N PRO A 577 -35.71 27.67 10.79
CA PRO A 577 -35.24 28.14 12.09
C PRO A 577 -35.95 27.37 13.21
N GLY A 578 -35.26 26.41 13.82
CA GLY A 578 -35.79 25.73 15.01
C GLY A 578 -35.19 24.38 15.33
N ASP A 579 -33.87 24.26 15.49
CA ASP A 579 -33.31 23.17 16.30
C ASP A 579 -31.90 23.51 16.79
N ARG A 580 -31.78 23.96 18.06
CA ARG A 580 -30.48 24.10 18.73
C ARG A 580 -29.95 22.70 19.05
N ARG A 581 -29.30 22.04 18.08
CA ARG A 581 -28.57 20.80 18.34
C ARG A 581 -27.16 21.10 18.87
N ALA A 582 -26.87 20.52 20.03
CA ALA A 582 -25.57 20.50 20.69
C ALA A 582 -24.43 20.05 19.75
N PRO A 583 -23.17 20.48 20.00
CA PRO A 583 -22.03 20.05 19.21
C PRO A 583 -21.90 18.53 19.19
N VAL A 584 -21.52 17.97 18.04
CA VAL A 584 -21.24 16.54 17.88
C VAL A 584 -20.04 16.19 18.76
N THR A 585 -20.30 15.65 19.94
CA THR A 585 -19.29 14.96 20.76
C THR A 585 -18.71 13.81 19.94
N VAL A 586 -17.47 13.95 19.48
CA VAL A 586 -16.68 12.84 18.93
C VAL A 586 -16.52 11.84 20.08
N ARG A 587 -17.12 10.66 19.91
CA ARG A 587 -17.01 9.60 20.91
C ARG A 587 -15.57 9.09 20.91
N PRO A 588 -15.00 8.83 22.09
CA PRO A 588 -13.68 8.23 22.16
C PRO A 588 -13.76 6.83 21.53
N ALA A 589 -12.92 6.59 20.53
CA ALA A 589 -12.70 5.29 19.92
C ALA A 589 -12.17 4.27 20.94
N VAL A 590 -11.62 4.77 22.06
CA VAL A 590 -11.17 3.99 23.20
C VAL A 590 -12.15 4.18 24.37
N PRO A 591 -12.71 3.13 24.98
CA PRO A 591 -13.54 3.33 26.17
C PRO A 591 -12.74 4.05 27.27
N VAL A 592 -13.27 5.15 27.80
CA VAL A 592 -12.60 6.08 28.75
C VAL A 592 -12.48 5.50 30.17
N THR A 593 -12.75 4.21 30.38
CA THR A 593 -12.63 3.59 31.72
C THR A 593 -12.08 2.17 31.59
N ALA A 594 -10.83 2.00 32.03
CA ALA A 594 -10.17 0.73 32.34
C ALA A 594 -10.59 0.20 33.71
#